data_AF-A0A955LKW5-F1
#
_entry.id   AF-A0A955LKW5-F1
#
_cell.length_a   1.000
_cell.length_b   1.000
_cell.length_c   1.000
_cell.angle_alpha   90.00
_cell.angle_beta   90.00
_cell.angle_gamma   90.00
#
_symmetry.space_group_name_H-M   'P 1'
#
loop_
_entity.id
_entity.type
_entity.pdbx_description
1 polymer ?
#
loop_
_entity_poly.entity_id
_entity_poly.type
_entity_poly.pdbx_seq_one_letter_code
_entity_poly.pdbx_strand_id
1 'polypeptide(L)'
;MGHKTYPELLSEVKEAEDLVKVGGQYTHYKHPDKPYDVLFVGITEWDENPVVIYRSRTRGEDVVWVRRLTGEDGWLTPATDQDGNQVDRFVPYQE
;
A
#
# COMPACT_ATOMS: atom_id res chain seq x y z
N MET A 1 -16.25 -2.25 -20.14
CA MET A 1 -15.00 -1.47 -20.32
C MET A 1 -13.98 -2.39 -20.97
N GLY A 2 -13.07 -1.87 -21.79
CA GLY A 2 -11.99 -2.69 -22.35
C GLY A 2 -10.98 -3.01 -21.25
N HIS A 3 -10.51 -4.25 -21.23
CA HIS A 3 -9.40 -4.68 -20.38
C HIS A 3 -8.10 -4.02 -20.84
N LYS A 4 -7.24 -3.64 -19.89
CA LYS A 4 -5.88 -3.19 -20.16
C LYS A 4 -5.07 -4.33 -20.75
N THR A 5 -4.17 -3.99 -21.65
CA THR A 5 -3.19 -4.93 -22.20
C THR A 5 -2.13 -5.28 -21.15
N TYR A 6 -1.49 -6.43 -21.31
CA TYR A 6 -0.42 -6.85 -20.39
C TYR A 6 0.74 -5.84 -20.26
N PRO A 7 1.20 -5.17 -21.34
CA PRO A 7 2.19 -4.09 -21.22
C PRO A 7 1.72 -2.89 -20.38
N GLU A 8 0.44 -2.51 -20.47
CA GLU A 8 -0.13 -1.43 -19.64
C GLU A 8 -0.14 -1.82 -18.16
N LEU A 9 -0.60 -3.04 -17.87
CA LEU A 9 -0.60 -3.60 -16.51
C LEU A 9 0.82 -3.64 -15.91
N LEU A 10 1.83 -4.04 -16.70
CA LEU A 10 3.23 -4.05 -16.28
C LEU A 10 3.78 -2.63 -16.02
N SER A 11 3.35 -1.63 -16.80
CA SER A 11 3.75 -0.24 -16.57
C SER A 11 3.24 0.25 -15.22
N GLU A 12 1.96 0.01 -14.94
CA GLU A 12 1.33 0.43 -13.69
C GLU A 12 1.95 -0.23 -12.45
N VAL A 13 2.35 -1.50 -12.55
CA VAL A 13 3.11 -2.17 -11.46
C VAL A 13 4.43 -1.46 -11.21
N LYS A 14 5.19 -1.13 -12.26
CA LYS A 14 6.49 -0.45 -12.12
C LYS A 14 6.34 0.94 -11.52
N GLU A 15 5.38 1.71 -12.01
CA GLU A 15 5.06 3.04 -11.48
C GLU A 15 4.68 2.97 -9.98
N ALA A 16 3.94 1.94 -9.60
CA ALA A 16 3.57 1.70 -8.21
C ALA A 16 4.76 1.25 -7.33
N GLU A 17 5.71 0.46 -7.87
CA GLU A 17 6.96 0.09 -7.19
C GLU A 17 7.92 1.27 -6.99
N ASP A 18 7.90 2.25 -7.90
CA ASP A 18 8.67 3.51 -7.75
C ASP A 18 8.13 4.38 -6.59
N LEU A 19 6.84 4.26 -6.27
CA LEU A 19 6.18 5.01 -5.19
C LEU A 19 6.21 4.26 -3.85
N VAL A 20 6.16 2.93 -3.88
CA VAL A 20 6.12 2.07 -2.70
C VAL A 20 7.23 1.03 -2.80
N LYS A 21 8.24 1.17 -1.94
CA LYS A 21 9.41 0.30 -1.95
C LYS A 21 9.03 -1.11 -1.49
N VAL A 22 9.04 -2.06 -2.41
CA VAL A 22 8.93 -3.50 -2.11
C VAL A 22 10.10 -3.94 -1.22
N GLY A 23 9.79 -4.72 -0.17
CA GLY A 23 10.72 -5.07 0.89
C GLY A 23 10.96 -3.95 1.92
N GLY A 24 10.37 -2.76 1.71
CA GLY A 24 10.42 -1.65 2.66
C GLY A 24 9.49 -1.87 3.85
N GLN A 25 9.82 -1.21 4.97
CA GLN A 25 8.98 -1.20 6.16
C GLN A 25 8.25 0.14 6.27
N TYR A 26 6.97 0.06 6.63
CA TYR A 26 6.08 1.22 6.74
C TYR A 26 5.25 1.12 8.00
N THR A 27 4.84 2.25 8.56
CA THR A 27 3.89 2.29 9.68
C THR A 27 2.63 3.01 9.28
N HIS A 28 1.52 2.55 9.84
CA HIS A 28 0.23 3.21 9.66
C HIS A 28 0.11 4.38 10.63
N TYR A 29 -0.44 5.52 10.20
CA TYR A 29 -0.52 6.74 11.03
C TYR A 29 -1.20 6.53 12.40
N LYS A 30 -2.20 5.63 12.48
CA LYS A 30 -2.87 5.27 13.75
C LYS A 30 -2.02 4.44 14.71
N HIS A 31 -1.00 3.75 14.22
CA HIS A 31 -0.16 2.81 14.96
C HIS A 31 1.31 2.92 14.52
N PRO A 32 1.98 4.05 14.84
CA PRO A 32 3.36 4.29 14.42
C PRO A 32 4.37 3.33 15.07
N ASP A 33 3.98 2.61 16.13
CA ASP A 33 4.77 1.61 16.84
C ASP A 33 4.74 0.21 16.19
N LYS A 34 3.93 0.02 15.13
CA LYS A 34 3.65 -1.29 14.54
C LYS A 34 4.01 -1.30 13.06
N PRO A 35 5.23 -1.74 12.69
CA PRO A 35 5.64 -1.78 11.31
C PRO A 35 4.93 -2.89 10.53
N TYR A 36 4.74 -2.61 9.24
CA TYR A 36 4.33 -3.53 8.22
C TYR A 36 5.48 -3.70 7.22
N ASP A 37 5.70 -4.91 6.73
CA ASP A 37 6.57 -5.11 5.57
C ASP A 37 5.74 -5.05 4.29
N VAL A 38 6.19 -4.29 3.30
CA VAL A 38 5.65 -4.39 1.94
C VAL A 38 6.27 -5.62 1.28
N LEU A 39 5.43 -6.57 0.90
CA LEU A 39 5.87 -7.82 0.27
C LEU A 39 5.96 -7.69 -1.24
N PHE A 40 4.93 -7.12 -1.86
CA PHE A 40 4.79 -6.98 -3.31
C PHE A 40 3.89 -5.81 -3.67
N VAL A 41 4.00 -5.36 -4.91
CA VAL A 41 2.99 -4.56 -5.61
C VAL A 41 2.37 -5.45 -6.69
N GLY A 42 1.09 -5.24 -6.99
CA GLY A 42 0.39 -6.03 -7.99
C GLY A 42 -0.80 -5.30 -8.60
N ILE A 43 -1.56 -6.02 -9.42
CA ILE A 43 -2.81 -5.55 -10.01
C ILE A 43 -3.95 -6.48 -9.61
N THR A 44 -5.10 -5.93 -9.24
CA THR A 44 -6.34 -6.67 -9.02
C THR A 44 -6.90 -7.18 -10.35
N GLU A 45 -7.30 -8.45 -10.39
CA GLU A 45 -7.83 -9.05 -11.63
C GLU A 45 -9.20 -8.48 -12.01
N TRP A 46 -10.06 -8.22 -11.03
CA TRP A 46 -11.46 -7.85 -11.27
C TRP A 46 -11.69 -6.39 -11.69
N ASP A 47 -10.73 -5.49 -11.44
CA ASP A 47 -10.85 -4.07 -11.78
C ASP A 47 -9.54 -3.41 -12.26
N GLU A 48 -8.47 -4.20 -12.43
CA GLU A 48 -7.19 -3.79 -13.01
C GLU A 48 -6.55 -2.57 -12.34
N ASN A 49 -6.62 -2.47 -11.00
CA ASN A 49 -6.01 -1.39 -10.23
C ASN A 49 -4.74 -1.83 -9.48
N PRO A 50 -3.72 -0.95 -9.37
CA PRO A 50 -2.56 -1.19 -8.53
C PRO A 50 -2.91 -1.41 -7.06
N VAL A 51 -2.23 -2.38 -6.44
CA VAL A 51 -2.35 -2.72 -5.02
C VAL A 51 -0.99 -2.89 -4.38
N VAL A 52 -0.93 -2.61 -3.08
CA VAL A 52 0.17 -2.95 -2.19
C VAL A 52 -0.25 -4.18 -1.39
N ILE A 53 0.62 -5.20 -1.37
CA ILE A 53 0.46 -6.43 -0.60
C ILE A 53 1.47 -6.35 0.55
N TYR A 54 0.98 -6.34 1.78
CA TYR A 54 1.80 -6.01 2.95
C TYR A 54 1.45 -6.89 4.14
N ARG A 55 2.40 -7.09 5.03
CA ARG A 55 2.29 -8.01 6.17
C ARG A 55 2.45 -7.27 7.49
N SER A 56 1.54 -7.52 8.42
CA SER A 56 1.70 -7.04 9.79
C SER A 56 2.73 -7.86 10.56
N ARG A 57 3.60 -7.19 11.33
CA ARG A 57 4.58 -7.83 12.22
C ARG A 57 4.07 -8.05 13.65
N THR A 58 2.79 -7.78 13.91
CA THR A 58 2.30 -7.71 15.29
C THR A 58 1.78 -9.04 15.79
N ARG A 59 2.24 -9.45 16.98
CA ARG A 59 1.66 -10.50 17.84
C ARG A 59 1.78 -11.96 17.37
N GLY A 60 2.92 -12.32 16.75
CA GLY A 60 3.29 -13.73 16.56
C GLY A 60 2.50 -14.49 15.48
N GLU A 61 1.52 -13.84 14.85
CA GLU A 61 0.80 -14.34 13.68
C GLU A 61 0.83 -13.26 12.59
N ASP A 62 1.38 -13.64 11.44
CA ASP A 62 1.53 -12.75 10.28
C ASP A 62 0.22 -12.70 9.49
N VAL A 63 -0.43 -11.53 9.44
CA VAL A 63 -1.55 -11.28 8.51
C VAL A 63 -1.05 -10.52 7.30
N VAL A 64 -1.33 -11.07 6.11
CA VAL A 64 -1.09 -10.41 4.82
C VAL A 64 -2.38 -9.71 4.37
N TRP A 65 -2.24 -8.44 4.04
CA TRP A 65 -3.30 -7.55 3.59
C TRP A 65 -3.05 -7.14 2.15
N VAL A 66 -4.13 -6.80 1.44
CA VAL A 66 -4.11 -6.22 0.10
C VAL A 66 -4.87 -4.90 0.16
N ARG A 67 -4.26 -3.82 -0.31
CA ARG A 67 -4.88 -2.48 -0.34
C ARG A 67 -4.58 -1.83 -1.68
N ARG A 68 -5.56 -1.15 -2.27
CA ARG A 68 -5.34 -0.35 -3.49
C ARG A 68 -4.25 0.69 -3.26
N LEU A 69 -3.48 1.02 -4.28
CA LEU A 69 -2.45 2.05 -4.20
C LEU A 69 -3.09 3.42 -3.94
N THR A 70 -4.16 3.74 -4.66
CA THR A 70 -4.94 4.99 -4.58
C THR A 70 -6.45 4.70 -4.44
N GLY A 71 -7.26 5.74 -4.27
CA GLY A 71 -8.72 5.66 -4.06
C GLY A 71 -9.14 6.21 -2.68
N GLU A 72 -10.37 5.98 -2.22
CA GLU A 72 -10.84 6.49 -0.92
C GLU A 72 -10.00 5.97 0.27
N ASP A 73 -9.62 4.69 0.22
CA ASP A 73 -8.81 4.02 1.23
C ASP A 73 -7.49 3.47 0.66
N GLY A 74 -6.93 4.16 -0.34
CA GLY A 74 -5.65 3.77 -0.94
C GLY A 74 -4.49 3.85 0.04
N TRP A 75 -3.40 3.14 -0.27
CA TRP A 75 -2.14 3.20 0.46
C TRP A 75 -1.54 4.61 0.47
N LEU A 76 -1.51 5.27 -0.69
CA LEU A 76 -1.00 6.63 -0.87
C LEU A 76 -2.07 7.70 -0.64
N THR A 77 -3.29 7.31 -0.29
CA THR A 77 -4.37 8.27 -0.04
C THR A 77 -4.19 8.85 1.37
N PRO A 78 -4.06 10.18 1.51
CA PRO A 78 -4.01 10.83 2.80
C PRO A 78 -5.20 10.44 3.69
N ALA A 79 -4.97 10.40 4.98
CA ALA A 79 -5.98 10.18 5.98
C ALA A 79 -6.12 11.41 6.87
N THR A 80 -7.27 11.54 7.52
CA THR A 80 -7.47 12.54 8.58
C THR A 80 -7.03 11.92 9.91
N ASP A 81 -6.17 12.62 10.64
CA ASP A 81 -5.76 12.25 12.00
C ASP A 81 -6.84 12.63 13.05
N GLN A 82 -6.54 12.40 14.33
CA GLN A 82 -7.47 12.70 15.42
C GLN A 82 -7.66 14.20 15.66
N ASP A 83 -6.72 15.02 15.20
CA ASP A 83 -6.71 16.47 15.34
C ASP A 83 -7.32 17.18 14.10
N GLY A 84 -7.72 16.40 13.09
CA GLY A 84 -8.32 16.90 11.85
C GLY A 84 -7.31 17.23 10.75
N ASN A 85 -6.02 16.93 10.93
CA ASN A 85 -5.00 17.19 9.93
C ASN A 85 -4.97 16.10 8.85
N GLN A 86 -4.59 16.49 7.63
CA GLN A 86 -4.28 15.54 6.58
C GLN A 86 -2.87 14.99 6.79
N VAL A 87 -2.75 13.68 6.89
CA VAL A 87 -1.50 12.95 7.09
C VAL A 87 -1.36 11.81 6.09
N ASP A 88 -0.14 11.44 5.75
CA ASP A 88 0.11 10.23 4.98
C ASP A 88 -0.35 9.01 5.78
N ARG A 89 -1.16 8.17 5.13
CA ARG A 89 -1.73 7.00 5.80
C ARG A 89 -0.66 5.99 6.20
N PHE A 90 0.33 5.81 5.32
CA PHE A 90 1.51 4.99 5.53
C PHE A 90 2.76 5.82 5.30
N VAL A 91 3.69 5.76 6.25
CA VAL A 91 5.00 6.43 6.14
C VAL A 91 6.11 5.40 6.28
N PRO A 92 7.28 5.59 5.63
CA PRO A 92 8.42 4.72 5.84
C PRO A 92 8.77 4.62 7.33
N TYR A 93 8.99 3.41 7.82
CA TYR A 93 9.40 3.18 9.20
C TYR A 93 10.82 3.72 9.40
N GLN A 94 10.99 4.54 10.43
CA GLN A 94 12.30 5.04 10.88
C GLN A 94 12.63 4.29 12.17
N GLU A 95 13.74 3.56 12.17
CA GLU A 95 14.27 2.86 13.36
C GLU A 95 14.77 3.84 14.43
#